data_AF-M5TFD6-F1
#
_entry.id   AF-M5TFD6-F1
#
_cell.length_a   1.000
_cell.length_b   1.000
_cell.length_c   1.000
_cell.angle_alpha   90.00
_cell.angle_beta   90.00
_cell.angle_gamma   90.00
#
_symmetry.space_group_name_H-M   'P 1'
#
loop_
_entity.id
_entity.type
_entity.pdbx_description
1 polymer ?
#
loop_
_entity_poly.entity_id
_entity_poly.type
_entity_poly.pdbx_seq_one_letter_code
_entity_poly.pdbx_strand_id
1 'polypeptide(L)'
;MPYLFTCPHCHTRTEVEDEFSGQSGECVVCGREITLPNFAPGAVARPSGGVRIGKRRRSAAWVAAAVVMLLLVGASIIAVARVGGSTAQKLRQGRERIASIKNLETIAQALNAYAADHGAYPPPAIKSRTGKPLLSWRVMILPYLGEEELYDQFNLNAAWDSDQNQMITYQAMPSVYRHPNSQPWATDTAYHLVTGAGTLFPKTGPLGPKQVVDGATKTILLVESQGSSSWTEPIDLDIVASGGRINSVTGNDFGGVTEGGVCVVTVDGRGHFLPESTAAMTVNALVTPRGGEPLPDDVLD
;
A
#
# COMPACT_ATOMS: atom_id res chain seq x y z
N MET A 1 16.61 -63.78 -53.29
CA MET A 1 15.20 -64.19 -53.41
C MET A 1 14.74 -64.60 -52.04
N PRO A 2 13.70 -63.98 -51.48
CA PRO A 2 13.24 -64.37 -50.14
C PRO A 2 12.86 -65.86 -50.11
N TYR A 3 13.12 -66.51 -48.97
CA TYR A 3 12.76 -67.90 -48.73
C TYR A 3 11.84 -68.03 -47.52
N LEU A 4 11.01 -69.07 -47.53
CA LEU A 4 10.06 -69.32 -46.46
C LEU A 4 10.73 -70.11 -45.33
N PHE A 5 10.90 -69.48 -44.17
CA PHE A 5 11.41 -70.13 -42.97
C PHE A 5 10.25 -70.55 -42.06
N THR A 6 10.33 -71.74 -41.46
CA THR A 6 9.37 -72.23 -40.46
C THR A 6 10.04 -72.30 -39.10
N CYS A 7 9.51 -71.59 -38.11
CA CYS A 7 10.04 -71.61 -36.75
C CYS A 7 9.92 -73.03 -36.13
N PRO A 8 11.00 -73.61 -35.58
CA PRO A 8 10.95 -74.94 -34.96
C PRO A 8 10.16 -74.96 -33.65
N HIS A 9 9.93 -73.80 -33.03
CA HIS A 9 9.30 -73.69 -31.72
C HIS A 9 7.78 -73.50 -31.76
N CYS A 10 7.27 -72.78 -32.78
CA CYS A 10 5.85 -72.43 -32.89
C CYS A 10 5.25 -72.73 -34.26
N HIS A 11 6.05 -73.24 -35.20
CA HIS A 11 5.64 -73.59 -36.56
C HIS A 11 5.08 -72.44 -37.42
N THR A 12 5.23 -71.19 -36.97
CA THR A 12 4.91 -70.02 -37.80
C THR A 12 5.85 -69.96 -39.00
N ARG A 13 5.29 -69.65 -40.17
CA ARG A 13 6.03 -69.44 -41.41
C ARG A 13 6.23 -67.95 -41.64
N THR A 14 7.46 -67.55 -41.93
CA THR A 14 7.83 -66.17 -42.23
C THR A 14 8.70 -66.16 -43.47
N GLU A 15 8.44 -65.22 -44.36
CA GLU A 15 9.26 -64.99 -45.54
C GLU A 15 10.46 -64.14 -45.13
N VAL A 16 11.67 -64.63 -45.39
CA VAL A 16 12.92 -64.03 -44.92
C VAL A 16 13.83 -63.76 -46.10
N GLU A 17 14.43 -62.58 -46.14
CA GLU A 17 15.38 -62.20 -47.19
C GLU A 17 16.73 -62.94 -47.06
N ASP A 18 17.41 -63.17 -48.18
CA ASP A 18 18.68 -63.91 -48.24
C ASP A 18 19.77 -63.30 -47.36
N GLU A 19 19.74 -61.99 -47.12
CA GLU A 19 20.73 -61.28 -46.30
C GLU A 19 20.76 -61.74 -44.84
N PHE A 20 19.66 -62.32 -44.34
CA PHE A 20 19.57 -62.87 -42.98
C PHE A 20 19.95 -64.34 -42.90
N SER A 21 20.34 -64.95 -44.02
CA SER A 21 20.75 -66.35 -44.05
C SER A 21 21.99 -66.60 -43.16
N GLY A 22 21.92 -67.62 -42.30
CA GLY A 22 22.99 -67.93 -41.33
C GLY A 22 23.04 -67.05 -40.08
N GLN A 23 22.11 -66.10 -39.92
CA GLN A 23 22.01 -65.27 -38.71
C GLN A 23 21.05 -65.89 -37.68
N SER A 24 21.28 -65.57 -36.38
CA SER A 24 20.40 -65.94 -35.27
C SER A 24 19.64 -64.72 -34.77
N GLY A 25 18.38 -64.91 -34.35
CA GLY A 25 17.51 -63.87 -33.83
C GLY A 25 16.28 -64.44 -33.15
N GLU A 26 15.39 -63.60 -32.65
CA GLU A 26 14.16 -64.03 -31.98
C GLU A 26 13.00 -64.20 -32.95
N CYS A 27 12.21 -65.26 -32.77
CA CYS A 27 10.98 -65.45 -33.52
C CYS A 27 9.96 -64.37 -33.14
N VAL A 28 9.50 -63.58 -34.12
CA VAL A 28 8.50 -62.51 -33.91
C VAL A 28 7.18 -62.95 -33.28
N VAL A 29 6.84 -64.24 -33.35
CA VAL A 29 5.58 -64.75 -32.76
C VAL A 29 5.76 -65.33 -31.36
N CYS A 30 6.83 -66.09 -31.11
CA CYS A 30 7.00 -66.79 -29.83
C CYS A 30 8.17 -66.27 -28.97
N GLY A 31 8.96 -65.32 -29.47
CA GLY A 31 10.10 -64.72 -28.78
C GLY A 31 11.29 -65.64 -28.56
N ARG A 32 11.22 -66.91 -28.94
CA ARG A 32 12.34 -67.86 -28.78
C ARG A 32 13.40 -67.65 -29.85
N GLU A 33 14.65 -67.82 -29.46
CA GLU A 33 15.79 -67.75 -30.35
C GLU A 33 15.71 -68.84 -31.43
N ILE A 34 15.90 -68.42 -32.68
CA ILE A 34 15.91 -69.23 -33.89
C ILE A 34 17.18 -68.90 -34.68
N THR A 35 17.73 -69.88 -35.38
CA THR A 35 18.85 -69.69 -36.30
C THR A 35 18.40 -70.03 -37.70
N LEU A 36 18.60 -69.10 -38.62
CA LEU A 36 18.22 -69.27 -40.02
C LEU A 36 19.26 -70.14 -40.75
N PRO A 37 18.84 -71.05 -41.64
CA PRO A 37 19.78 -71.89 -42.36
C PRO A 37 20.61 -71.04 -43.33
N ASN A 38 21.87 -71.42 -43.52
CA ASN A 38 22.79 -70.73 -44.43
C ASN A 38 22.64 -71.26 -45.86
N PHE A 39 22.10 -70.44 -46.75
CA PHE A 39 21.83 -70.72 -48.15
C PHE A 39 22.68 -69.87 -49.11
N ALA A 40 23.54 -68.98 -48.59
CA ALA A 40 24.41 -68.11 -49.38
C ALA A 40 25.90 -68.44 -49.16
N PRO A 41 26.48 -69.41 -49.90
CA PRO A 41 27.91 -69.69 -49.81
C PRO A 41 28.69 -68.61 -50.59
N GLY A 42 29.04 -67.50 -49.95
CA GLY A 42 29.93 -66.51 -50.57
C GLY A 42 29.90 -65.06 -50.07
N ALA A 43 29.08 -64.69 -49.09
CA ALA A 43 29.10 -63.33 -48.56
C ALA A 43 30.23 -63.17 -47.52
N VAL A 44 31.38 -62.71 -48.01
CA VAL A 44 32.57 -62.30 -47.24
C VAL A 44 32.16 -61.39 -46.07
N ALA A 45 32.63 -61.76 -44.87
CA ALA A 45 32.57 -60.93 -43.67
C ALA A 45 33.15 -59.53 -43.98
N ARG A 46 32.28 -58.52 -44.04
CA ARG A 46 32.74 -57.13 -44.09
C ARG A 46 33.27 -56.74 -42.71
N PRO A 47 34.42 -56.06 -42.63
CA PRO A 47 34.95 -55.60 -41.37
C PRO A 47 33.94 -54.67 -40.71
N SER A 48 33.77 -54.84 -39.40
CA SER A 48 33.05 -53.94 -38.52
C SER A 48 33.54 -52.53 -38.75
N GLY A 49 32.82 -51.78 -39.57
CA GLY A 49 32.92 -50.34 -39.67
C GLY A 49 32.55 -49.80 -38.31
N GLY A 50 33.56 -49.64 -37.44
CA GLY A 50 33.42 -48.98 -36.17
C GLY A 50 32.73 -47.65 -36.44
N VAL A 51 31.48 -47.55 -36.00
CA VAL A 51 30.81 -46.27 -35.88
C VAL A 51 31.69 -45.49 -34.92
N ARG A 52 32.55 -44.61 -35.47
CA ARG A 52 33.06 -43.49 -34.70
C ARG A 52 31.80 -42.72 -34.34
N ILE A 53 31.24 -43.01 -33.16
CA ILE A 53 30.35 -42.10 -32.45
C ILE A 53 31.24 -40.89 -32.20
N GLY A 54 31.29 -39.99 -33.18
CA GLY A 54 31.75 -38.64 -32.94
C GLY A 54 30.86 -38.16 -31.81
N LYS A 55 31.41 -38.13 -30.59
CA LYS A 55 30.78 -37.45 -29.46
C LYS A 55 30.34 -36.12 -30.03
N ARG A 56 29.03 -35.92 -30.19
CA ARG A 56 28.45 -34.61 -30.46
C ARG A 56 28.87 -33.75 -29.27
N ARG A 57 30.04 -33.09 -29.35
CA ARG A 57 30.43 -31.95 -28.49
C ARG A 57 29.58 -30.72 -28.86
N ARG A 58 28.33 -30.94 -29.27
CA ARG A 58 27.28 -29.95 -29.45
C ARG A 58 26.25 -30.23 -28.37
N SER A 59 26.43 -29.64 -27.19
CA SER A 59 25.32 -29.13 -26.36
C SER A 59 25.71 -28.73 -24.94
N ALA A 60 26.82 -29.21 -24.35
CA ALA A 60 27.11 -28.84 -22.94
C ALA A 60 27.38 -27.33 -22.76
N ALA A 61 28.14 -26.72 -23.68
CA ALA A 61 28.42 -25.28 -23.66
C ALA A 61 27.19 -24.41 -23.97
N TRP A 62 26.32 -24.86 -24.87
CA TRP A 62 25.07 -24.16 -25.20
C TRP A 62 24.03 -24.28 -24.09
N VAL A 63 23.94 -25.44 -23.42
CA VAL A 63 23.09 -25.64 -22.25
C VAL A 63 23.61 -24.80 -21.07
N ALA A 64 24.92 -24.79 -20.83
CA ALA A 64 25.51 -23.93 -19.79
C ALA A 64 25.29 -22.43 -20.08
N ALA A 65 25.46 -21.99 -21.33
CA ALA A 65 25.19 -20.60 -21.73
C ALA A 65 23.69 -20.24 -21.58
N ALA A 66 22.78 -21.14 -21.93
CA ALA A 66 21.34 -20.92 -21.76
C ALA A 66 20.95 -20.85 -20.27
N VAL A 67 21.53 -21.71 -19.42
CA VAL A 67 21.31 -21.67 -17.96
C VAL A 67 21.84 -20.37 -17.37
N VAL A 68 23.05 -19.94 -17.75
CA VAL A 68 23.62 -18.66 -17.29
C VAL A 68 22.76 -17.48 -17.76
N MET A 69 22.27 -17.49 -19.00
CA MET A 69 21.38 -16.44 -19.50
C MET A 69 20.05 -16.41 -18.72
N LEU A 70 19.45 -17.58 -18.43
CA LEU A 70 18.26 -17.68 -17.58
C LEU A 70 18.49 -17.17 -16.16
N LEU A 71 19.64 -17.47 -15.56
CA LEU A 71 20.01 -16.97 -14.24
C LEU A 71 20.23 -15.45 -14.25
N LEU A 72 20.86 -14.90 -15.29
CA LEU A 72 21.05 -13.45 -15.45
C LEU A 72 19.72 -12.72 -15.68
N VAL A 73 18.82 -13.28 -16.49
CA VAL A 73 17.48 -12.73 -16.69
C VAL A 73 16.67 -12.80 -15.39
N GLY A 74 16.71 -13.93 -14.68
CA GLY A 74 16.06 -14.08 -13.37
C GLY A 74 16.59 -13.08 -12.34
N ALA A 75 17.91 -12.92 -12.25
CA ALA A 75 18.54 -11.95 -11.35
C ALA A 75 18.18 -10.50 -11.74
N SER A 76 18.08 -10.20 -13.04
CA SER A 76 17.67 -8.89 -13.56
C SER A 76 16.21 -8.57 -13.22
N ILE A 77 15.29 -9.55 -13.38
CA ILE A 77 13.88 -9.40 -13.01
C ILE A 77 13.74 -9.17 -11.50
N ILE A 78 14.47 -9.92 -10.67
CA ILE A 78 14.48 -9.75 -9.21
C ILE A 78 15.03 -8.36 -8.83
N ALA A 79 16.12 -7.92 -9.48
CA ALA A 79 16.69 -6.59 -9.24
C ALA A 79 15.71 -5.47 -9.62
N VAL A 80 15.05 -5.57 -10.79
CA VAL A 80 14.02 -4.61 -11.23
C VAL A 80 12.81 -4.63 -10.29
N ALA A 81 12.36 -5.81 -9.84
CA ALA A 81 11.24 -5.89 -8.90
C ALA A 81 11.57 -5.26 -7.53
N ARG A 82 12.79 -5.47 -7.01
CA ARG A 82 13.20 -4.87 -5.73
C ARG A 82 13.46 -3.36 -5.83
N VAL A 83 14.21 -2.91 -6.84
CA VAL A 83 14.53 -1.49 -7.04
C VAL A 83 13.29 -0.72 -7.49
N GLY A 84 12.52 -1.27 -8.43
CA GLY A 84 11.27 -0.70 -8.92
C GLY A 84 10.19 -0.62 -7.84
N GLY A 85 10.07 -1.66 -7.00
CA GLY A 85 9.14 -1.66 -5.87
C GLY A 85 9.42 -0.54 -4.87
N SER A 86 10.69 -0.39 -4.45
CA SER A 86 11.08 0.66 -3.49
C SER A 86 10.89 2.08 -4.05
N THR A 87 11.09 2.27 -5.37
CA THR A 87 10.87 3.56 -6.03
C THR A 87 9.38 3.89 -6.15
N ALA A 88 8.55 2.89 -6.50
CA ALA A 88 7.11 3.05 -6.58
C ALA A 88 6.49 3.36 -5.20
N GLN A 89 6.97 2.70 -4.14
CA GLN A 89 6.54 2.97 -2.76
C GLN A 89 6.86 4.41 -2.33
N LYS A 90 8.09 4.88 -2.55
CA LYS A 90 8.48 6.27 -2.25
C LYS A 90 7.65 7.30 -3.01
N LEU A 91 7.36 7.04 -4.29
CA LEU A 91 6.49 7.90 -5.09
C LEU A 91 5.06 7.93 -4.57
N ARG A 92 4.54 6.78 -4.12
CA ARG A 92 3.21 6.67 -3.52
C ARG A 92 3.14 7.46 -2.20
N GLN A 93 4.10 7.26 -1.30
CA GLN A 93 4.19 7.99 -0.03
C GLN A 93 4.26 9.51 -0.25
N GLY A 94 5.08 9.96 -1.21
CA GLY A 94 5.17 11.39 -1.55
C GLY A 94 3.84 11.97 -2.04
N ARG A 95 3.09 11.22 -2.87
CA ARG A 95 1.76 11.64 -3.34
C ARG A 95 0.73 11.68 -2.21
N GLU A 96 0.75 10.68 -1.34
CA GLU A 96 -0.14 10.60 -0.17
C GLU A 96 0.08 11.80 0.74
N ARG A 97 1.33 12.12 1.08
CA ARG A 97 1.70 13.30 1.87
C ARG A 97 1.22 14.61 1.24
N ILE A 98 1.47 14.82 -0.06
CA ILE A 98 1.03 16.03 -0.77
C ILE A 98 -0.49 16.16 -0.76
N ALA A 99 -1.22 15.05 -0.97
CA ALA A 99 -2.67 15.06 -0.97
C ALA A 99 -3.26 15.29 0.44
N SER A 100 -2.65 14.71 1.48
CA SER A 100 -3.03 14.95 2.89
C SER A 100 -2.81 16.41 3.29
N ILE A 101 -1.65 16.98 2.93
CA ILE A 101 -1.35 18.40 3.10
C ILE A 101 -2.41 19.28 2.42
N LYS A 102 -2.78 18.99 1.17
CA LYS A 102 -3.80 19.77 0.45
C LYS A 102 -5.17 19.73 1.14
N ASN A 103 -5.54 18.59 1.70
CA ASN A 103 -6.76 18.47 2.50
C ASN A 103 -6.68 19.32 3.77
N LEU A 104 -5.58 19.24 4.51
CA LEU A 104 -5.32 20.07 5.68
C LEU A 104 -5.39 21.57 5.36
N GLU A 105 -4.76 22.01 4.27
CA GLU A 105 -4.80 23.41 3.80
C GLU A 105 -6.22 23.86 3.49
N THR A 106 -7.01 23.02 2.80
CA THR A 106 -8.41 23.32 2.47
C THR A 106 -9.26 23.44 3.74
N ILE A 107 -9.07 22.55 4.71
CA ILE A 107 -9.79 22.60 6.00
C ILE A 107 -9.34 23.83 6.81
N ALA A 108 -8.04 24.13 6.83
CA ALA A 108 -7.51 25.31 7.52
C ALA A 108 -8.07 26.61 6.92
N GLN A 109 -8.24 26.67 5.60
CA GLN A 109 -8.90 27.80 4.95
C GLN A 109 -10.34 27.97 5.45
N ALA A 110 -11.12 26.89 5.54
CA ALA A 110 -12.48 26.94 6.08
C ALA A 110 -12.52 27.30 7.57
N LEU A 111 -11.61 26.77 8.39
CA LEU A 111 -11.45 27.13 9.80
C LEU A 111 -11.11 28.61 9.99
N ASN A 112 -10.21 29.14 9.17
CA ASN A 112 -9.82 30.55 9.20
C ASN A 112 -10.95 31.46 8.72
N ALA A 113 -11.75 31.04 7.74
CA ALA A 113 -12.94 31.77 7.30
C ALA A 113 -14.00 31.82 8.41
N TYR A 114 -14.28 30.68 9.07
CA TYR A 114 -15.13 30.65 10.26
C TYR A 114 -14.62 31.61 11.33
N ALA A 115 -13.33 31.57 11.65
CA ALA A 115 -12.74 32.42 12.66
C ALA A 115 -12.76 33.92 12.30
N ALA A 116 -12.76 34.26 11.00
CA ALA A 116 -12.92 35.64 10.54
C ALA A 116 -14.32 36.18 10.84
N ASP A 117 -15.36 35.35 10.67
CA ASP A 117 -16.76 35.71 10.92
C ASP A 117 -17.12 35.71 12.42
N HIS A 118 -16.56 34.77 13.18
CA HIS A 118 -16.93 34.52 14.57
C HIS A 118 -15.91 35.04 15.61
N GLY A 119 -14.73 35.47 15.16
CA GLY A 119 -13.64 35.98 16.01
C GLY A 119 -12.80 34.91 16.71
N ALA A 120 -13.23 33.65 16.69
CA ALA A 120 -12.53 32.48 17.22
C ALA A 120 -12.78 31.25 16.33
N TYR A 121 -11.89 30.25 16.40
CA TYR A 121 -12.11 28.97 15.74
C TYR A 121 -13.40 28.28 16.23
N PRO A 122 -13.99 27.36 15.46
CA PRO A 122 -15.17 26.63 15.92
C PRO A 122 -14.83 25.83 17.19
N PRO A 123 -15.75 25.71 18.16
CA PRO A 123 -15.55 24.79 19.27
C PRO A 123 -15.47 23.34 18.74
N PRO A 124 -14.71 22.43 19.39
CA PRO A 124 -14.56 21.05 18.93
C PRO A 124 -15.87 20.28 18.75
N ALA A 125 -16.94 20.70 19.44
CA ALA A 125 -18.26 20.09 19.35
C ALA A 125 -19.37 21.13 19.34
N ILE A 126 -20.39 20.90 18.52
CA ILE A 126 -21.73 21.43 18.72
C ILE A 126 -22.30 20.75 19.96
N LYS A 127 -22.79 21.54 20.92
CA LYS A 127 -23.30 21.03 22.20
C LYS A 127 -24.79 21.32 22.34
N SER A 128 -25.50 20.41 23.00
CA SER A 128 -26.88 20.64 23.44
C SER A 128 -26.94 21.78 24.46
N ARG A 129 -28.16 22.23 24.78
CA ARG A 129 -28.41 23.19 25.87
C ARG A 129 -27.90 22.71 27.24
N THR A 130 -27.74 21.41 27.43
CA THR A 130 -27.20 20.80 28.65
C THR A 130 -25.69 20.56 28.61
N GLY A 131 -25.02 20.98 27.51
CA GLY A 131 -23.58 20.83 27.33
C GLY A 131 -23.13 19.47 26.78
N LYS A 132 -24.06 18.57 26.44
CA LYS A 132 -23.73 17.27 25.83
C LYS A 132 -23.18 17.50 24.41
N PRO A 133 -22.01 16.96 24.04
CA PRO A 133 -21.52 17.03 22.67
C PRO A 133 -22.43 16.24 21.73
N LEU A 134 -22.79 16.84 20.60
CA LEU A 134 -23.73 16.30 19.62
C LEU A 134 -23.03 15.97 18.30
N LEU A 135 -22.40 16.97 17.67
CA LEU A 135 -21.76 16.86 16.35
C LEU A 135 -20.38 17.52 16.37
N SER A 136 -19.49 17.05 15.50
CA SER A 136 -18.15 17.60 15.31
C SER A 136 -18.15 19.02 14.73
N TRP A 137 -17.10 19.78 15.03
CA TRP A 137 -16.74 21.01 14.30
C TRP A 137 -16.66 20.82 12.78
N ARG A 138 -16.37 19.59 12.31
CA ARG A 138 -16.34 19.25 10.87
C ARG A 138 -17.70 19.44 10.20
N VAL A 139 -18.80 19.25 10.93
CA VAL A 139 -20.15 19.58 10.45
C VAL A 139 -20.34 21.10 10.46
N MET A 140 -19.87 21.79 11.51
CA MET A 140 -20.03 23.25 11.66
C MET A 140 -19.40 24.06 10.53
N ILE A 141 -18.29 23.59 9.94
CA ILE A 141 -17.59 24.31 8.88
C ILE A 141 -18.03 23.93 7.46
N LEU A 142 -19.01 23.04 7.29
CA LEU A 142 -19.49 22.63 5.96
C LEU A 142 -19.87 23.82 5.06
N PRO A 143 -20.58 24.87 5.53
CA PRO A 143 -20.86 26.04 4.69
C PRO A 143 -19.59 26.74 4.17
N TYR A 144 -18.52 26.74 4.96
CA TYR A 144 -17.21 27.31 4.58
C TYR A 144 -16.41 26.43 3.61
N LEU A 145 -16.84 25.19 3.42
CA LEU A 145 -16.32 24.26 2.41
C LEU A 145 -17.18 24.27 1.12
N GLY A 146 -18.26 25.06 1.07
CA GLY A 146 -19.24 25.06 -0.02
C GLY A 146 -20.27 23.93 0.07
N GLU A 147 -20.39 23.27 1.22
CA GLU A 147 -21.26 22.12 1.49
C GLU A 147 -22.52 22.55 2.28
N GLU A 148 -23.12 23.69 1.93
CA GLU A 148 -24.30 24.25 2.62
C GLU A 148 -25.52 23.30 2.55
N GLU A 149 -25.77 22.70 1.39
CA GLU A 149 -26.85 21.72 1.21
C GLU A 149 -26.67 20.48 2.09
N LEU A 150 -25.44 20.07 2.35
CA LEU A 150 -25.13 18.96 3.26
C LEU A 150 -25.33 19.37 4.72
N TYR A 151 -24.93 20.59 5.08
CA TYR A 151 -25.12 21.13 6.42
C TYR A 151 -26.61 21.15 6.81
N ASP A 152 -27.48 21.58 5.90
CA ASP A 152 -28.93 21.70 6.14
C ASP A 152 -29.64 20.36 6.36
N GLN A 153 -29.03 19.24 5.96
CA GLN A 153 -29.58 17.90 6.18
C GLN A 153 -29.39 17.41 7.63
N PHE A 154 -28.39 17.94 8.35
CA PHE A 154 -28.09 17.51 9.71
C PHE A 154 -29.11 18.04 10.72
N ASN A 155 -29.54 17.18 11.64
CA ASN A 155 -30.23 17.63 12.85
C ASN A 155 -29.20 18.07 13.90
N LEU A 156 -28.96 19.38 13.97
CA LEU A 156 -27.98 19.99 14.90
C LEU A 156 -28.35 19.84 16.38
N ASN A 157 -29.58 19.42 16.68
CA ASN A 157 -30.06 19.16 18.05
C ASN A 157 -30.00 17.68 18.43
N ALA A 158 -29.53 16.80 17.53
CA ALA A 158 -29.37 15.37 17.76
C ALA A 158 -27.89 14.98 17.73
N ALA A 159 -27.56 13.86 18.39
CA ALA A 159 -26.20 13.33 18.40
C ALA A 159 -25.82 12.80 17.01
N TRP A 160 -24.52 12.71 16.76
CA TRP A 160 -23.93 12.21 15.51
C TRP A 160 -24.39 10.79 15.17
N ASP A 161 -24.67 9.97 16.18
CA ASP A 161 -25.11 8.57 16.11
C ASP A 161 -26.64 8.40 16.15
N SER A 162 -27.42 9.48 16.00
CA SER A 162 -28.86 9.37 15.80
C SER A 162 -29.20 8.83 14.41
N ASP A 163 -30.32 8.11 14.28
CA ASP A 163 -30.73 7.47 13.02
C ASP A 163 -30.64 8.40 11.78
N GLN A 164 -31.05 9.67 11.92
CA GLN A 164 -30.96 10.67 10.85
C GLN A 164 -29.51 11.07 10.54
N ASN A 165 -28.74 11.51 11.55
CA ASN A 165 -27.39 12.02 11.35
C ASN A 165 -26.42 10.90 10.92
N GLN A 166 -26.64 9.68 11.41
CA GLN A 166 -25.85 8.52 11.08
C GLN A 166 -26.04 8.11 9.60
N MET A 167 -27.25 8.22 9.05
CA MET A 167 -27.47 7.97 7.62
C MET A 167 -26.64 8.91 6.74
N ILE A 168 -26.66 10.22 7.05
CA ILE A 168 -25.90 11.24 6.32
C ILE A 168 -24.40 10.99 6.44
N THR A 169 -23.95 10.65 7.66
CA THR A 169 -22.56 10.32 7.97
C THR A 169 -22.00 9.25 7.03
N TYR A 170 -22.77 8.18 6.76
CA TYR A 170 -22.36 7.06 5.91
C TYR A 170 -22.40 7.36 4.41
N GLN A 171 -23.22 8.32 3.98
CA GLN A 171 -23.49 8.54 2.56
C GLN A 171 -22.78 9.76 1.98
N ALA A 172 -22.45 10.75 2.82
CA ALA A 172 -22.10 12.08 2.36
C ALA A 172 -20.89 12.66 3.08
N MET A 173 -19.84 11.86 3.33
CA MET A 173 -18.57 12.38 3.83
C MET A 173 -17.86 13.21 2.75
N PRO A 174 -17.60 14.52 2.99
CA PRO A 174 -16.79 15.32 2.08
C PRO A 174 -15.40 14.72 1.86
N SER A 175 -14.94 14.71 0.60
CA SER A 175 -13.66 14.10 0.23
C SER A 175 -12.47 14.70 0.97
N VAL A 176 -12.55 15.98 1.35
CA VAL A 176 -11.51 16.70 2.09
C VAL A 176 -11.23 16.10 3.47
N TYR A 177 -12.21 15.44 4.11
CA TYR A 177 -12.01 14.81 5.42
C TYR A 177 -11.39 13.42 5.34
N ARG A 178 -11.30 12.85 4.13
CA ARG A 178 -10.83 11.49 3.88
C ARG A 178 -9.32 11.52 3.68
N HIS A 179 -8.60 10.62 4.34
CA HIS A 179 -7.19 10.46 4.05
C HIS A 179 -6.99 9.85 2.65
N PRO A 180 -6.00 10.28 1.86
CA PRO A 180 -5.78 9.78 0.49
C PRO A 180 -5.55 8.27 0.38
N ASN A 181 -5.10 7.63 1.47
CA ASN A 181 -4.87 6.19 1.55
C ASN A 181 -6.08 5.40 2.11
N SER A 182 -7.15 6.08 2.54
CA SER A 182 -8.36 5.43 3.05
C SER A 182 -9.23 4.91 1.90
N GLN A 183 -10.03 3.88 2.18
CA GLN A 183 -10.98 3.35 1.20
C GLN A 183 -12.03 4.41 0.82
N PRO A 184 -12.62 4.37 -0.39
CA PRO A 184 -13.62 5.36 -0.82
C PRO A 184 -14.92 5.39 0.01
N TRP A 185 -15.23 4.29 0.71
CA TRP A 185 -16.43 4.16 1.57
C TRP A 185 -16.13 4.36 3.06
N ALA A 186 -14.88 4.67 3.41
CA ALA A 186 -14.49 4.95 4.78
C ALA A 186 -15.26 6.19 5.31
N THR A 187 -15.58 6.22 6.60
CA THR A 187 -16.23 7.38 7.24
C THR A 187 -15.40 7.97 8.37
N ASP A 188 -14.30 7.30 8.69
CA ASP A 188 -13.25 7.80 9.57
C ASP A 188 -12.54 8.98 8.92
N THR A 189 -12.22 9.96 9.76
CA THR A 189 -11.41 11.11 9.37
C THR A 189 -10.01 10.96 9.94
N ALA A 190 -9.02 11.48 9.22
CA ALA A 190 -7.64 11.53 9.70
C ALA A 190 -7.27 12.91 10.27
N TYR A 191 -8.11 13.94 10.12
CA TYR A 191 -7.72 15.31 10.45
C TYR A 191 -8.40 15.79 11.73
N HIS A 192 -7.63 16.10 12.76
CA HIS A 192 -8.10 16.38 14.11
C HIS A 192 -7.55 17.69 14.65
N LEU A 193 -8.36 18.37 15.46
CA LEU A 193 -7.89 19.48 16.28
C LEU A 193 -7.00 18.95 17.40
N VAL A 194 -6.11 19.79 17.92
CA VAL A 194 -5.34 19.49 19.13
C VAL A 194 -5.97 20.20 20.31
N THR A 195 -6.68 19.44 21.14
CA THR A 195 -7.43 19.93 22.30
C THR A 195 -6.63 19.79 23.59
N GLY A 196 -6.93 20.66 24.56
CA GLY A 196 -6.32 20.59 25.88
C GLY A 196 -5.91 21.95 26.43
N ALA A 197 -5.41 21.95 27.67
CA ALA A 197 -4.92 23.18 28.29
C ALA A 197 -3.71 23.71 27.51
N GLY A 198 -3.71 25.01 27.23
CA GLY A 198 -2.60 25.66 26.54
C GLY A 198 -2.61 25.54 25.02
N THR A 199 -3.55 24.82 24.40
CA THR A 199 -3.68 24.74 22.94
C THR A 199 -4.60 25.84 22.39
N LEU A 200 -4.86 25.84 21.08
CA LEU A 200 -5.91 26.66 20.46
C LEU A 200 -7.33 26.30 20.93
N PHE A 201 -7.52 25.10 21.51
CA PHE A 201 -8.83 24.56 21.89
C PHE A 201 -8.87 24.14 23.37
N PRO A 202 -8.70 25.08 24.32
CA PRO A 202 -8.83 24.77 25.73
C PRO A 202 -10.29 24.58 26.13
N LYS A 203 -10.53 23.92 27.27
CA LYS A 203 -11.88 23.68 27.80
C LYS A 203 -12.69 24.97 28.05
N THR A 204 -12.02 26.10 28.22
CA THR A 204 -12.62 27.43 28.41
C THR A 204 -13.21 28.03 27.13
N GLY A 205 -12.88 27.48 25.96
CA GLY A 205 -13.35 27.95 24.67
C GLY A 205 -12.20 28.15 23.68
N PRO A 206 -12.46 27.99 22.37
CA PRO A 206 -11.45 28.11 21.33
C PRO A 206 -10.87 29.53 21.28
N LEU A 207 -9.60 29.60 20.90
CA LEU A 207 -8.92 30.85 20.57
C LEU A 207 -9.15 31.20 19.09
N GLY A 208 -8.94 32.46 18.73
CA GLY A 208 -8.90 32.92 17.33
C GLY A 208 -7.49 33.23 16.83
N PRO A 209 -7.31 33.45 15.52
CA PRO A 209 -6.00 33.79 14.92
C PRO A 209 -5.31 34.99 15.59
N LYS A 210 -6.08 36.03 15.97
CA LYS A 210 -5.57 37.24 16.63
C LYS A 210 -5.02 37.00 18.04
N GLN A 211 -5.30 35.84 18.61
CA GLN A 211 -4.89 35.46 19.96
C GLN A 211 -3.60 34.63 19.97
N VAL A 212 -3.03 34.33 18.80
CA VAL A 212 -1.75 33.63 18.63
C VAL A 212 -0.60 34.62 18.78
N VAL A 213 0.27 34.39 19.76
CA VAL A 213 1.40 35.27 20.12
C VAL A 213 2.70 34.73 19.55
N ASP A 214 2.87 33.41 19.52
CA ASP A 214 4.12 32.75 19.10
C ASP A 214 4.30 32.71 17.56
N GLY A 215 3.34 33.26 16.82
CA GLY A 215 3.38 33.44 15.38
C GLY A 215 2.52 32.43 14.63
N ALA A 216 1.66 32.92 13.73
CA ALA A 216 0.74 32.09 12.95
C ALA A 216 1.44 31.03 12.08
N THR A 217 2.68 31.27 11.68
CA THR A 217 3.50 30.35 10.87
C THR A 217 4.18 29.26 11.70
N LYS A 218 4.18 29.36 13.03
CA LYS A 218 4.80 28.39 13.96
C LYS A 218 3.79 27.81 14.96
N THR A 219 2.49 28.00 14.72
CA THR A 219 1.43 27.42 15.54
C THR A 219 0.58 26.49 14.69
N ILE A 220 0.56 25.21 15.03
CA ILE A 220 -0.26 24.17 14.41
C ILE A 220 -1.72 24.39 14.75
N LEU A 221 -2.56 24.42 13.71
CA LEU A 221 -4.01 24.54 13.79
C LEU A 221 -4.70 23.17 13.77
N LEU A 222 -4.24 22.28 12.88
CA LEU A 222 -4.89 21.00 12.58
C LEU A 222 -3.82 19.97 12.24
N VAL A 223 -4.03 18.72 12.65
CA VAL A 223 -3.07 17.64 12.46
C VAL A 223 -3.71 16.40 11.86
N GLU A 224 -2.89 15.61 11.18
CA GLU A 224 -3.22 14.23 10.90
C GLU A 224 -3.04 13.36 12.15
N SER A 225 -3.98 12.47 12.41
CA SER A 225 -3.96 11.50 13.51
C SER A 225 -4.77 10.27 13.12
N GLN A 226 -4.30 9.10 13.55
CA GLN A 226 -5.05 7.86 13.47
C GLN A 226 -6.20 7.93 14.47
N GLY A 227 -7.43 7.82 13.97
CA GLY A 227 -8.64 7.80 14.79
C GLY A 227 -9.69 6.93 14.11
N SER A 228 -10.33 6.06 14.88
CA SER A 228 -11.41 5.20 14.38
C SER A 228 -12.79 5.87 14.44
N SER A 229 -12.83 7.17 14.75
CA SER A 229 -14.07 7.93 14.91
C SER A 229 -14.59 8.44 13.57
N SER A 230 -15.91 8.43 13.44
CA SER A 230 -16.58 9.01 12.28
C SER A 230 -16.30 10.51 12.15
N TRP A 231 -16.27 11.05 10.93
CA TRP A 231 -16.06 12.48 10.69
C TRP A 231 -17.10 13.40 11.37
N THR A 232 -18.30 12.89 11.67
CA THR A 232 -19.36 13.65 12.38
C THR A 232 -19.27 13.55 13.89
N GLU A 233 -18.47 12.62 14.41
CA GLU A 233 -18.29 12.38 15.84
C GLU A 233 -17.37 13.47 16.45
N PRO A 234 -17.76 14.10 17.57
CA PRO A 234 -17.00 15.18 18.20
C PRO A 234 -15.81 14.67 19.03
N ILE A 235 -14.90 13.96 18.37
CA ILE A 235 -13.63 13.48 18.92
C ILE A 235 -12.47 14.13 18.17
N ASP A 236 -11.46 14.54 18.93
CA ASP A 236 -10.24 15.20 18.49
C ASP A 236 -9.07 14.76 19.37
N LEU A 237 -7.84 15.10 18.96
CA LEU A 237 -6.62 14.68 19.65
C LEU A 237 -6.45 15.46 20.96
N ASP A 238 -6.23 14.77 22.07
CA ASP A 238 -5.90 15.41 23.35
C ASP A 238 -4.38 15.51 23.52
N ILE A 239 -3.88 16.71 23.81
CA ILE A 239 -2.42 16.96 23.92
C ILE A 239 -1.77 16.21 25.08
N VAL A 240 -2.50 16.00 26.18
CA VAL A 240 -1.98 15.28 27.36
C VAL A 240 -1.92 13.79 27.06
N ALA A 241 -2.96 13.24 26.42
CA ALA A 241 -3.01 11.84 26.04
C ALA A 241 -1.93 11.47 25.00
N SER A 242 -1.68 12.34 24.02
CA SER A 242 -0.67 12.13 22.97
C SER A 242 0.77 12.40 23.44
N GLY A 243 0.94 13.27 24.44
CA GLY A 243 2.25 13.67 24.95
C GLY A 243 3.19 14.26 23.89
N GLY A 244 2.66 14.77 22.77
CA GLY A 244 3.45 15.31 21.65
C GLY A 244 4.19 14.26 20.81
N ARG A 245 3.87 12.98 20.95
CA ARG A 245 4.56 11.88 20.24
C ARG A 245 3.99 11.72 18.83
N ILE A 246 4.85 11.37 17.87
CA ILE A 246 4.46 11.04 16.50
C ILE A 246 4.54 9.53 16.30
N ASN A 247 3.54 8.92 15.65
CA ASN A 247 3.47 7.50 15.30
C ASN A 247 3.69 6.54 16.50
N SER A 248 3.13 6.91 17.65
CA SER A 248 3.26 6.10 18.85
C SER A 248 2.29 4.90 18.83
N VAL A 249 2.71 3.80 19.48
CA VAL A 249 2.03 2.48 19.43
C VAL A 249 0.65 2.51 20.11
N THR A 250 0.35 3.55 20.89
CA THR A 250 -0.90 3.69 21.64
C THR A 250 -2.11 4.11 20.81
N GLY A 251 -1.92 4.59 19.57
CA GLY A 251 -3.01 4.87 18.63
C GLY A 251 -3.86 6.11 18.95
N ASN A 252 -3.34 7.03 19.77
CA ASN A 252 -3.99 8.31 20.10
C ASN A 252 -2.96 9.44 20.12
N ASP A 253 -2.13 9.46 19.08
CA ASP A 253 -0.93 10.27 18.95
C ASP A 253 -0.92 10.97 17.59
N PHE A 254 -0.01 11.93 17.39
CA PHE A 254 0.14 12.60 16.10
C PHE A 254 0.54 11.58 15.01
N GLY A 255 -0.06 11.66 13.83
CA GLY A 255 0.23 10.75 12.72
C GLY A 255 -0.44 9.38 12.84
N GLY A 256 0.23 8.34 12.36
CA GLY A 256 -0.25 6.96 12.33
C GLY A 256 -0.99 6.60 11.03
N VAL A 257 -1.14 7.55 10.11
CA VAL A 257 -1.79 7.35 8.80
C VAL A 257 -0.80 7.56 7.65
N THR A 258 0.01 8.61 7.72
CA THR A 258 1.15 8.86 6.81
C THR A 258 2.44 8.21 7.34
N GLU A 259 3.14 7.50 6.47
CA GLU A 259 4.39 6.83 6.81
C GLU A 259 5.54 7.83 7.09
N GLY A 260 6.33 7.58 8.15
CA GLY A 260 7.56 8.31 8.48
C GLY A 260 7.35 9.65 9.21
N GLY A 261 6.11 10.06 9.49
CA GLY A 261 5.84 11.30 10.21
C GLY A 261 4.35 11.64 10.29
N VAL A 262 4.06 12.94 10.38
CA VAL A 262 2.69 13.47 10.44
C VAL A 262 2.57 14.70 9.55
N CYS A 263 1.47 14.79 8.79
CA CYS A 263 1.10 16.00 8.08
C CYS A 263 0.35 16.96 9.03
N VAL A 264 0.71 18.24 9.03
CA VAL A 264 0.10 19.27 9.88
C VAL A 264 -0.14 20.54 9.07
N VAL A 265 -0.97 21.44 9.57
CA VAL A 265 -1.14 22.78 8.99
C VAL A 265 -1.11 23.83 10.08
N THR A 266 -0.45 24.94 9.80
CA THR A 266 -0.31 26.07 10.73
C THR A 266 -1.47 27.05 10.61
N VAL A 267 -1.57 27.97 11.57
CA VAL A 267 -2.63 28.99 11.65
C VAL A 267 -2.67 29.89 10.39
N ASP A 268 -1.52 30.14 9.75
CA ASP A 268 -1.45 30.87 8.47
C ASP A 268 -1.92 30.05 7.26
N GLY A 269 -2.28 28.77 7.46
CA GLY A 269 -2.85 27.89 6.44
C GLY A 269 -1.82 27.14 5.60
N ARG A 270 -0.53 27.15 5.99
CA ARG A 270 0.52 26.40 5.28
C ARG A 270 0.63 24.98 5.81
N GLY A 271 0.66 24.00 4.90
CA GLY A 271 0.87 22.62 5.26
C GLY A 271 2.34 22.26 5.42
N HIS A 272 2.64 21.47 6.44
CA HIS A 272 3.97 21.00 6.79
C HIS A 272 3.92 19.50 7.07
N PHE A 273 5.09 18.89 7.17
CA PHE A 273 5.19 17.51 7.63
C PHE A 273 6.36 17.38 8.58
N LEU A 274 6.05 16.80 9.73
CA LEU A 274 6.99 16.60 10.81
C LEU A 274 7.47 15.15 10.75
N PRO A 275 8.79 14.91 10.58
CA PRO A 275 9.34 13.56 10.68
C PRO A 275 9.03 12.93 12.03
N GLU A 276 8.92 11.60 12.10
CA GLU A 276 8.76 10.87 13.37
C GLU A 276 9.89 11.11 14.37
N SER A 277 11.06 11.57 13.89
CA SER A 277 12.19 11.98 14.72
C SER A 277 12.03 13.34 15.39
N THR A 278 10.97 14.08 15.09
CA THR A 278 10.70 15.39 15.71
C THR A 278 10.49 15.21 17.21
N ALA A 279 11.22 15.97 18.02
CA ALA A 279 11.15 15.85 19.46
C ALA A 279 9.75 16.25 19.97
N ALA A 280 9.23 15.50 20.95
CA ALA A 280 7.92 15.78 21.53
C ALA A 280 7.80 17.19 22.13
N MET A 281 8.89 17.74 22.68
CA MET A 281 8.92 19.14 23.12
C MET A 281 8.70 20.13 21.97
N THR A 282 9.26 19.85 20.79
CA THR A 282 9.05 20.68 19.59
C THR A 282 7.60 20.61 19.14
N VAL A 283 7.01 19.41 19.11
CA VAL A 283 5.57 19.24 18.77
C VAL A 283 4.69 19.99 19.77
N ASN A 284 4.97 19.88 21.06
CA ASN A 284 4.22 20.58 22.11
C ASN A 284 4.31 22.09 21.97
N ALA A 285 5.50 22.64 21.72
CA ALA A 285 5.70 24.06 21.47
C ALA A 285 4.94 24.55 20.23
N LEU A 286 4.91 23.73 19.17
CA LEU A 286 4.18 24.06 17.94
C LEU A 286 2.65 24.06 18.12
N VAL A 287 2.07 23.38 19.13
CA VAL A 287 0.60 23.38 19.35
C VAL A 287 0.15 24.39 20.41
N THR A 288 1.09 25.07 21.08
CA THR A 288 0.80 26.12 22.06
C THR A 288 0.89 27.50 21.41
N PRO A 289 -0.21 28.26 21.28
CA PRO A 289 -0.20 29.56 20.61
C PRO A 289 0.45 30.69 21.42
N ARG A 290 0.85 30.42 22.67
CA ARG A 290 1.33 31.41 23.67
C ARG A 290 2.32 30.80 24.68
N GLY A 291 3.04 29.75 24.29
CA GLY A 291 4.02 29.09 25.15
C GLY A 291 5.35 29.84 25.25
N GLY A 292 5.72 30.58 24.20
CA GLY A 292 6.95 31.39 24.15
C GLY A 292 8.23 30.55 24.11
N GLU A 293 8.15 29.26 23.78
CA GLU A 293 9.31 28.39 23.67
C GLU A 293 10.18 28.78 22.47
N PRO A 294 11.52 28.76 22.62
CA PRO A 294 12.41 29.05 21.51
C PRO A 294 12.38 27.92 20.48
N LEU A 295 11.82 28.20 19.32
CA LEU A 295 11.86 27.32 18.16
C LEU A 295 12.86 27.83 17.11
N PRO A 296 13.66 26.94 16.48
CA PRO A 296 14.46 27.30 15.32
C PRO A 296 13.62 27.98 14.23
N ASP A 297 14.25 28.77 13.38
CA ASP A 297 13.55 29.44 12.27
C ASP A 297 13.12 28.45 11.17
N ASP A 298 13.89 27.37 11.00
CA ASP A 298 13.70 26.29 10.04
C ASP A 298 12.94 25.08 10.62
N VAL A 299 12.27 25.23 11.77
CA VAL A 299 11.63 24.10 12.47
C VAL A 299 10.53 23.41 11.65
N LEU A 300 9.97 24.09 10.64
CA LEU A 300 8.92 23.59 9.76
C LEU A 300 9.33 23.55 8.27
N ASP A 301 10.62 23.76 7.96
CA ASP A 301 11.15 23.79 6.59
C ASP A 301 11.63 22.40 6.10
#